data_AF-A0A948PQB7-F1
#
_entry.id   AF-A0A948PQB7-F1
#
_cell.length_a   1.000
_cell.length_b   1.000
_cell.length_c   1.000
_cell.angle_alpha   90.00
_cell.angle_beta   90.00
_cell.angle_gamma   90.00
#
_symmetry.space_group_name_H-M   'P 1'
#
loop_
_entity.id
_entity.type
_entity.pdbx_description
1 polymer ?
#
loop_
_entity_poly.entity_id
_entity_poly.type
_entity_poly.pdbx_seq_one_letter_code
_entity_poly.pdbx_strand_id
1 'polypeptide(L)'
;MIFPKDFSKMDGARFARSLPQLHDAILSDLRWDPKKESELAQKWQAFYRSGYDRDHALWFLQTGVPIQRVLPAIKAFPPDTKFEPWEDIREIVKTATKIAMAGCACRSRQMGVGLDCKFADRLYCMQMGRGAEYAIQRGSGRELSKEEALKFLY
;
A
#
# COMPACT_ATOMS: atom_id res chain seq x y z
N MET A 1 18.08 -0.14 -4.76
CA MET A 1 17.33 -0.48 -3.53
C MET A 1 17.49 -1.98 -3.28
N ILE A 2 17.85 -2.36 -2.06
CA ILE A 2 18.14 -3.75 -1.66
C ILE A 2 17.08 -4.21 -0.67
N PHE A 3 16.61 -5.45 -0.82
CA PHE A 3 15.61 -6.09 0.02
C PHE A 3 16.24 -7.24 0.81
N PRO A 4 16.14 -7.28 2.15
CA PRO A 4 16.68 -8.38 2.92
C PRO A 4 15.79 -9.63 2.85
N LYS A 5 16.38 -10.81 3.05
CA LYS A 5 15.67 -12.09 3.27
C LYS A 5 15.05 -12.13 4.66
N ASP A 6 15.85 -11.74 5.65
CA ASP A 6 15.47 -11.64 7.05
C ASP A 6 15.41 -10.16 7.40
N PHE A 7 14.19 -9.67 7.61
CA PHE A 7 13.94 -8.27 7.89
C PHE A 7 14.46 -7.86 9.29
N SER A 8 14.58 -8.80 10.24
CA SER A 8 15.00 -8.52 11.61
C SER A 8 16.52 -8.32 11.73
N LYS A 9 17.27 -9.06 10.92
CA LYS A 9 18.75 -9.02 10.87
C LYS A 9 19.28 -8.22 9.68
N MET A 10 18.39 -7.79 8.78
CA MET A 10 18.71 -7.14 7.51
C MET A 10 19.69 -7.96 6.64
N ASP A 11 19.66 -9.29 6.76
CA ASP A 11 20.58 -10.21 6.09
C ASP A 11 20.03 -10.72 4.75
N GLY A 12 20.94 -11.12 3.85
CA GLY A 12 20.61 -11.76 2.58
C GLY A 12 20.05 -10.79 1.55
N ALA A 13 20.77 -9.69 1.29
CA ALA A 13 20.45 -8.71 0.25
C ALA A 13 20.01 -9.33 -1.09
N ARG A 14 18.88 -8.85 -1.64
CA ARG A 14 18.40 -9.16 -2.99
C ARG A 14 17.88 -7.92 -3.70
N PHE A 15 17.83 -7.97 -5.02
CA PHE A 15 17.08 -7.01 -5.82
C PHE A 15 15.56 -7.22 -5.67
N ALA A 16 14.78 -6.22 -6.10
CA ALA A 16 13.33 -6.37 -6.21
C ALA A 16 13.00 -7.59 -7.09
N ARG A 17 12.03 -8.40 -6.66
CA ARG A 17 11.57 -9.58 -7.39
C ARG A 17 10.58 -9.23 -8.50
N SER A 18 10.00 -8.04 -8.42
CA SER A 18 9.04 -7.54 -9.41
C SER A 18 9.05 -6.02 -9.41
N LEU A 19 8.56 -5.46 -10.52
CA LEU A 19 8.39 -4.03 -10.66
C LEU A 19 7.37 -3.44 -9.66
N PRO A 20 6.23 -4.09 -9.34
CA PRO A 20 5.36 -3.66 -8.24
C PRO A 20 6.08 -3.59 -6.87
N GLN A 21 6.94 -4.57 -6.55
CA GLN A 21 7.71 -4.52 -5.30
C GLN A 21 8.67 -3.33 -5.28
N LEU A 22 9.33 -3.04 -6.41
CA LEU A 22 10.22 -1.88 -6.53
C LEU A 22 9.42 -0.57 -6.39
N HIS A 23 8.29 -0.47 -7.08
CA HIS A 23 7.37 0.67 -7.05
C HIS A 23 6.91 0.97 -5.62
N ASP A 24 6.33 -0.01 -4.95
CA ASP A 24 5.73 0.18 -3.63
C ASP A 24 6.79 0.53 -2.60
N ALA A 25 7.94 -0.15 -2.62
CA ALA A 25 8.99 0.13 -1.65
C ALA A 25 9.58 1.54 -1.83
N ILE A 26 9.69 2.06 -3.06
CA ILE A 26 10.20 3.42 -3.27
C ILE A 26 9.16 4.47 -2.84
N LEU A 27 7.93 4.35 -3.33
CA LEU A 27 6.95 5.43 -3.24
C LEU A 27 6.14 5.42 -1.93
N SER A 28 6.18 4.31 -1.19
CA SER A 28 5.52 4.20 0.13
C SER A 28 6.40 4.66 1.29
N ASP A 29 7.65 5.08 1.02
CA ASP A 29 8.60 5.47 2.06
C ASP A 29 8.17 6.76 2.76
N LEU A 30 7.88 6.66 4.06
CA LEU A 30 7.45 7.79 4.87
C LEU A 30 8.50 8.90 5.00
N ARG A 31 9.78 8.58 4.80
CA ARG A 31 10.89 9.54 4.91
C ARG A 31 11.02 10.47 3.71
N TRP A 32 10.44 10.10 2.57
CA TRP A 32 10.48 10.88 1.33
C TRP A 32 9.26 11.80 1.21
N ASP A 33 9.46 13.11 1.01
CA ASP A 33 8.39 14.07 0.78
C ASP A 33 8.20 14.33 -0.74
N PRO A 34 7.13 13.80 -1.37
CA PRO A 34 6.93 13.89 -2.81
C PRO A 34 6.71 15.31 -3.31
N LYS A 35 6.28 16.24 -2.45
CA LYS A 35 6.07 17.64 -2.85
C LYS A 35 7.37 18.41 -2.92
N LYS A 36 8.31 18.10 -2.01
CA LYS A 36 9.63 18.74 -1.97
C LYS A 36 10.60 18.08 -2.94
N GLU A 37 10.50 16.76 -3.10
CA GLU A 37 11.41 15.93 -3.90
C GLU A 37 10.62 15.24 -5.03
N SER A 38 10.05 16.05 -5.92
CA SER A 38 9.09 15.61 -6.94
C SER A 38 9.70 14.85 -8.11
N GLU A 39 11.00 14.97 -8.36
CA GLU A 39 11.68 14.34 -9.51
C GLU A 39 11.43 12.82 -9.57
N LEU A 40 11.50 12.15 -8.42
CA LEU A 40 11.24 10.72 -8.32
C LEU A 40 9.80 10.37 -8.71
N ALA A 41 8.82 11.14 -8.23
CA ALA A 41 7.42 10.97 -8.58
C ALA A 41 7.19 11.22 -10.08
N GLN A 42 7.85 12.24 -10.65
CA GLN A 42 7.77 12.58 -12.07
C GLN A 42 8.34 11.47 -12.96
N LYS A 43 9.48 10.88 -12.59
CA LYS A 43 10.06 9.74 -13.32
C LYS A 43 9.13 8.53 -13.31
N TRP A 44 8.55 8.22 -12.14
CA TRP A 44 7.53 7.17 -12.05
C TRP A 44 6.27 7.50 -12.86
N GLN A 45 5.81 8.75 -12.84
CA GLN A 45 4.67 9.18 -13.64
C GLN A 45 4.93 9.07 -15.15
N ALA A 46 6.13 9.42 -15.61
CA ALA A 46 6.55 9.27 -16.99
C ALA A 46 6.61 7.79 -17.39
N PHE A 47 7.16 6.92 -16.53
CA PHE A 47 7.17 5.49 -16.73
C PHE A 47 5.75 4.88 -16.80
N TYR A 48 4.84 5.33 -15.94
CA TYR A 48 3.43 4.91 -15.98
C TYR A 48 2.80 5.27 -17.34
N ARG A 49 3.03 6.52 -17.78
CA ARG A 49 2.50 7.07 -19.04
C ARG A 49 3.20 6.56 -20.30
N SER A 50 4.35 5.90 -20.21
CA SER A 50 5.05 5.35 -21.38
C SER A 50 4.36 4.11 -21.98
N GLY A 51 3.37 3.55 -21.27
CA GLY A 51 2.65 2.35 -21.68
C GLY A 51 2.46 1.35 -20.55
N TYR A 52 3.21 1.49 -19.45
CA TYR A 52 3.12 0.56 -18.31
C TYR A 52 1.70 0.45 -17.76
N ASP A 53 0.98 1.55 -17.57
CA ASP A 53 -0.41 1.50 -17.07
C ASP A 53 -1.33 0.68 -17.99
N ARG A 54 -1.21 0.87 -19.31
CA ARG A 54 -1.99 0.13 -20.30
C ARG A 54 -1.63 -1.35 -20.26
N ASP A 55 -0.34 -1.66 -20.32
CA ASP A 55 0.13 -3.05 -20.41
C ASP A 55 -0.18 -3.81 -19.11
N HIS A 56 -0.06 -3.14 -17.96
CA HIS A 56 -0.43 -3.69 -16.68
C HIS A 56 -1.95 -3.90 -16.57
N ALA A 57 -2.78 -2.97 -17.04
CA ALA A 57 -4.22 -3.15 -17.10
C ALA A 57 -4.64 -4.32 -18.01
N LEU A 58 -4.01 -4.45 -19.18
CA LEU A 58 -4.24 -5.58 -20.09
C LEU A 58 -3.84 -6.91 -19.44
N TRP A 59 -2.68 -6.96 -18.77
CA TRP A 59 -2.26 -8.14 -18.02
C TRP A 59 -3.27 -8.50 -16.92
N PHE A 60 -3.72 -7.52 -16.13
CA PHE A 60 -4.77 -7.67 -15.11
C PHE A 60 -6.06 -8.30 -15.67
N LEU A 61 -6.50 -7.89 -16.86
CA LEU A 61 -7.70 -8.43 -17.50
C LEU A 61 -7.50 -9.84 -18.06
N GLN A 62 -6.27 -10.18 -18.45
CA GLN A 62 -5.94 -11.46 -19.08
C GLN A 62 -5.60 -12.58 -18.08
N THR A 63 -5.35 -12.27 -16.80
CA THR A 63 -4.98 -13.29 -15.80
C THR A 63 -6.07 -14.35 -15.59
N GLY A 64 -7.33 -14.02 -15.89
CA GLY A 64 -8.49 -14.89 -15.64
C GLY A 64 -8.78 -15.15 -14.16
N VAL A 65 -8.01 -14.55 -13.25
CA VAL A 65 -8.16 -14.69 -11.79
C VAL A 65 -8.14 -13.33 -11.10
N PRO A 66 -9.02 -13.08 -10.13
CA PRO A 66 -9.00 -11.83 -9.36
C PRO A 66 -7.71 -11.72 -8.55
N ILE A 67 -6.81 -10.82 -8.95
CA ILE A 67 -5.56 -10.57 -8.22
C ILE A 67 -5.71 -9.50 -7.13
N GLN A 68 -6.85 -8.81 -7.12
CA GLN A 68 -7.25 -7.88 -6.07
C GLN A 68 -8.67 -8.21 -5.61
N ARG A 69 -8.93 -7.89 -4.35
CA ARG A 69 -10.24 -8.04 -3.73
C ARG A 69 -10.73 -6.68 -3.27
N VAL A 70 -11.98 -6.38 -3.57
CA VAL A 70 -12.64 -5.15 -3.14
C VAL A 70 -13.55 -5.48 -1.97
N LEU A 71 -13.33 -4.83 -0.84
CA LEU A 71 -14.25 -4.83 0.29
C LEU A 71 -14.98 -3.47 0.28
N PRO A 72 -16.31 -3.44 0.13
CA PRO A 72 -17.04 -2.19 0.18
C PRO A 72 -16.95 -1.56 1.58
N ALA A 73 -17.04 -0.23 1.65
CA ALA A 73 -17.07 0.46 2.94
C ALA A 73 -18.30 0.01 3.74
N ILE A 74 -18.13 -0.31 5.02
CA ILE A 74 -19.20 -0.86 5.88
C ILE A 74 -20.42 0.06 5.90
N LYS A 75 -20.20 1.38 5.87
CA LYS A 75 -21.26 2.41 5.81
C LYS A 75 -22.14 2.36 4.55
N ALA A 76 -21.74 1.61 3.52
CA ALA A 76 -22.54 1.41 2.31
C ALA A 76 -23.66 0.38 2.52
N PHE A 77 -23.65 -0.34 3.64
CA PHE A 77 -24.66 -1.34 3.98
C PHE A 77 -25.56 -0.88 5.14
N PRO A 78 -26.78 -1.42 5.26
CA PRO A 78 -27.60 -1.24 6.46
C PRO A 78 -26.83 -1.63 7.75
N PRO A 79 -27.05 -0.93 8.88
CA PRO A 79 -26.30 -1.17 10.12
C PRO A 79 -26.30 -2.62 10.62
N ASP A 80 -27.39 -3.35 10.37
CA ASP A 80 -27.60 -4.72 10.87
C ASP A 80 -27.10 -5.81 9.89
N THR A 81 -26.40 -5.41 8.83
CA THR A 81 -25.84 -6.34 7.85
C THR A 81 -24.80 -7.23 8.51
N LYS A 82 -25.01 -8.54 8.42
CA LYS A 82 -24.04 -9.54 8.87
C LYS A 82 -23.09 -9.86 7.73
N PHE A 83 -21.79 -9.88 8.04
CA PHE A 83 -20.73 -10.24 7.11
C PHE A 83 -20.08 -11.53 7.59
N GLU A 84 -19.66 -12.37 6.66
CA GLU A 84 -18.74 -13.45 6.98
C GLU A 84 -17.38 -12.86 7.44
N PRO A 85 -16.64 -13.51 8.35
CA PRO A 85 -15.41 -12.93 8.92
C PRO A 85 -14.35 -12.55 7.87
N TRP A 86 -14.30 -13.26 6.75
CA TRP A 86 -13.38 -12.92 5.66
C TRP A 86 -13.88 -11.76 4.79
N GLU A 87 -15.18 -11.44 4.78
CA GLU A 87 -15.79 -10.27 4.12
C GLU A 87 -15.83 -9.03 5.03
N ASP A 88 -15.53 -9.17 6.32
CA ASP A 88 -15.53 -8.07 7.29
C ASP A 88 -14.12 -7.52 7.52
N ILE A 89 -13.85 -6.31 7.02
CA ILE A 89 -12.56 -5.64 7.24
C ILE A 89 -12.24 -5.42 8.73
N ARG A 90 -13.25 -5.31 9.61
CA ARG A 90 -13.03 -5.19 11.06
C ARG A 90 -12.47 -6.49 11.62
N GLU A 91 -12.99 -7.63 11.20
CA GLU A 91 -12.50 -8.94 11.63
C GLU A 91 -11.12 -9.24 11.05
N ILE A 92 -10.85 -8.83 9.81
CA ILE A 92 -9.51 -8.90 9.21
C ILE A 92 -8.50 -8.09 10.05
N VAL A 93 -8.86 -6.86 10.46
CA VAL A 93 -8.01 -6.04 11.33
C VAL A 93 -7.81 -6.69 12.70
N LYS A 94 -8.88 -7.24 13.30
CA LYS A 94 -8.80 -7.90 14.61
C LYS A 94 -7.97 -9.17 14.59
N THR A 95 -7.95 -9.90 13.48
CA THR A 95 -7.21 -11.17 13.34
C THR A 95 -5.79 -10.97 12.84
N ALA A 96 -5.44 -9.80 12.30
CA ALA A 96 -4.09 -9.48 11.86
C ALA A 96 -3.07 -9.61 13.01
N THR A 97 -1.95 -10.30 12.73
CA THR A 97 -0.86 -10.52 13.69
C THR A 97 -0.03 -9.25 13.93
N LYS A 98 0.09 -8.39 12.92
CA LYS A 98 0.81 -7.12 12.94
C LYS A 98 0.16 -6.17 11.95
N ILE A 99 0.11 -4.88 12.27
CA ILE A 99 -0.47 -3.84 11.40
C ILE A 99 0.49 -2.66 11.33
N ALA A 100 0.67 -2.11 10.13
CA ALA A 100 1.44 -0.90 9.92
C ALA A 100 0.75 0.02 8.92
N MET A 101 0.80 1.32 9.17
CA MET A 101 0.45 2.34 8.18
C MET A 101 1.70 2.77 7.42
N ALA A 102 1.72 2.55 6.11
CA ALA A 102 2.76 3.01 5.21
C ALA A 102 2.24 4.14 4.31
N GLY A 103 3.16 4.83 3.61
CA GLY A 103 2.77 5.75 2.55
C GLY A 103 2.04 5.00 1.42
N CYS A 104 1.03 5.61 0.83
CA CYS A 104 0.36 5.07 -0.35
C CYS A 104 1.17 5.48 -1.59
N ALA A 105 1.87 4.51 -2.19
CA ALA A 105 2.69 4.72 -3.38
C ALA A 105 1.95 5.50 -4.49
N CYS A 106 0.70 5.12 -4.78
CA CYS A 106 -0.13 5.78 -5.78
C CYS A 106 -0.40 7.25 -5.43
N ARG A 107 -0.73 7.55 -4.17
CA ARG A 107 -1.00 8.92 -3.72
C ARG A 107 0.28 9.74 -3.66
N SER A 108 1.37 9.18 -3.13
CA SER A 108 2.68 9.84 -3.12
C SER A 108 3.12 10.26 -4.53
N ARG A 109 2.95 9.38 -5.53
CA ARG A 109 3.23 9.71 -6.93
C ARG A 109 2.37 10.87 -7.42
N GLN A 110 1.06 10.80 -7.23
CA GLN A 110 0.12 11.83 -7.69
C GLN A 110 0.39 13.19 -7.01
N MET A 111 0.67 13.20 -5.71
CA MET A 111 1.08 14.40 -4.97
C MET A 111 2.34 15.04 -5.56
N GLY A 112 3.35 14.23 -5.92
CA GLY A 112 4.60 14.74 -6.49
C GLY A 112 4.46 15.32 -7.90
N VAL A 113 3.33 15.09 -8.58
CA VAL A 113 3.00 15.71 -9.87
C VAL A 113 1.87 16.74 -9.78
N GLY A 114 1.53 17.20 -8.56
CA GLY A 114 0.52 18.22 -8.33
C GLY A 114 -0.92 17.76 -8.53
N LEU A 115 -1.16 16.45 -8.54
CA LEU A 115 -2.48 15.81 -8.65
C LEU A 115 -2.95 15.26 -7.29
N ASP A 116 -2.72 16.03 -6.24
CA ASP A 116 -3.12 15.70 -4.88
C ASP A 116 -4.61 15.33 -4.77
N CYS A 117 -4.88 14.28 -4.00
CA CYS A 117 -6.24 13.99 -3.60
C CYS A 117 -6.68 14.98 -2.52
N LYS A 118 -7.77 15.72 -2.77
CA LYS A 118 -8.33 16.68 -1.81
C LYS A 118 -8.99 16.03 -0.59
N PHE A 119 -9.30 14.73 -0.66
CA PHE A 119 -10.09 14.02 0.34
C PHE A 119 -9.26 13.13 1.28
N ALA A 120 -8.00 12.86 0.96
CA ALA A 120 -7.15 12.01 1.80
C ALA A 120 -5.66 12.26 1.50
N ASP A 121 -4.84 12.21 2.55
CA ASP A 121 -3.39 12.33 2.45
C ASP A 121 -2.75 11.03 1.91
N ARG A 122 -1.41 10.92 1.95
CA ARG A 122 -0.71 9.69 1.54
C ARG A 122 -0.66 8.59 2.61
N LEU A 123 -1.03 8.83 3.86
CA LEU A 123 -0.98 7.86 4.97
C LEU A 123 -2.24 6.96 5.01
N TYR A 124 -2.45 6.20 3.93
CA TYR A 124 -3.63 5.32 3.80
C TYR A 124 -3.30 3.93 3.23
N CYS A 125 -2.03 3.52 3.28
CA CYS A 125 -1.63 2.17 2.85
C CYS A 125 -1.43 1.27 4.07
N MET A 126 -2.52 0.64 4.53
CA MET A 126 -2.47 -0.29 5.66
C MET A 126 -1.90 -1.64 5.23
N GLN A 127 -0.79 -2.03 5.84
CA GLN A 127 -0.12 -3.31 5.64
C GLN A 127 -0.41 -4.23 6.83
N MET A 128 -0.50 -5.53 6.59
CA MET A 128 -0.79 -6.53 7.62
C MET A 128 0.22 -7.68 7.59
N GLY A 129 0.41 -8.34 8.74
CA GLY A 129 1.29 -9.50 8.90
C GLY A 129 2.72 -9.23 8.45
N ARG A 130 3.28 -10.10 7.60
CA ARG A 130 4.65 -9.99 7.09
C ARG A 130 4.92 -8.69 6.31
N GLY A 131 3.91 -8.13 5.65
CA GLY A 131 4.03 -6.82 4.99
C GLY A 131 4.19 -5.68 6.00
N ALA A 132 3.48 -5.75 7.13
CA ALA A 132 3.62 -4.80 8.22
C ALA A 132 4.99 -4.90 8.90
N GLU A 133 5.46 -6.12 9.18
CA GLU A 133 6.80 -6.36 9.74
C GLU A 133 7.90 -5.74 8.86
N TYR A 134 7.83 -5.99 7.55
CA TYR A 134 8.74 -5.40 6.58
C TYR A 134 8.69 -3.87 6.59
N ALA A 135 7.49 -3.29 6.55
CA ALA A 135 7.30 -1.84 6.51
C ALA A 135 7.90 -1.16 7.76
N ILE A 136 7.66 -1.74 8.94
CA ILE A 136 8.16 -1.24 10.23
C ILE A 136 9.68 -1.34 10.29
N GLN A 137 10.24 -2.53 10.02
CA GLN A 137 11.69 -2.75 10.16
C GLN A 137 12.51 -1.94 9.15
N ARG A 138 11.95 -1.69 7.97
CA ARG A 138 12.55 -0.79 6.97
C ARG A 138 12.47 0.70 7.35
N GLY A 139 11.66 1.06 8.34
CA GLY A 139 11.36 2.45 8.69
C GLY A 139 10.45 3.17 7.68
N SER A 140 9.75 2.41 6.83
CA SER A 140 8.82 2.93 5.81
C SER A 140 7.35 2.87 6.25
N GLY A 141 7.06 2.41 7.46
CA GLY A 141 5.71 2.34 8.01
C GLY A 141 5.71 2.50 9.52
N ARG A 142 4.61 3.05 10.06
CA ARG A 142 4.36 3.19 11.49
C ARG A 142 3.49 2.03 11.96
N GLU A 143 3.89 1.37 13.03
CA GLU A 143 3.05 0.35 13.67
C GLU A 143 1.73 0.95 14.16
N LEU A 144 0.64 0.21 14.00
CA LEU A 144 -0.68 0.54 14.53
C LEU A 144 -1.16 -0.52 15.51
N SER A 145 -1.80 -0.08 16.59
CA SER A 145 -2.68 -0.94 17.37
C SER A 145 -3.92 -1.31 16.55
N LYS A 146 -4.64 -2.36 16.97
CA LYS A 146 -5.91 -2.76 16.33
C LYS A 146 -6.96 -1.64 16.46
N GLU A 147 -7.00 -0.98 17.61
CA GLU A 147 -7.90 0.14 17.89
C GLU A 147 -7.57 1.35 17.01
N GLU A 148 -6.29 1.67 16.80
CA GLU A 148 -5.89 2.70 15.85
C GLU A 148 -6.29 2.34 14.42
N ALA A 149 -6.05 1.10 13.99
CA ALA A 149 -6.38 0.63 12.66
C ALA A 149 -7.90 0.70 12.39
N LEU A 150 -8.72 0.30 13.36
CA LEU A 150 -10.18 0.36 13.24
C LEU A 150 -10.70 1.79 13.05
N LYS A 151 -10.04 2.81 13.64
CA LYS A 151 -10.44 4.22 13.46
C LYS A 151 -10.31 4.71 12.01
N PHE A 152 -9.46 4.08 11.19
CA PHE A 152 -9.34 4.44 9.77
C PHE A 152 -10.47 3.86 8.89
N LEU A 153 -11.30 2.97 9.43
CA LEU A 153 -12.39 2.34 8.68
C LEU A 153 -13.73 3.09 8.77
N TYR A 154 -13.82 4.10 9.63
CA TYR A 154 -15.01 4.92 9.88
C TYR A 154 -14.79 6.34 9.35
#